data_AF-A0A075GFG5-F1
#
_entry.id   AF-A0A075GFG5-F1
#
_cell.length_a   1.000
_cell.length_b   1.000
_cell.length_c   1.000
_cell.angle_alpha   90.00
_cell.angle_beta   90.00
_cell.angle_gamma   90.00
#
_symmetry.space_group_name_H-M   'P 1'
#
loop_
_entity.id
_entity.type
_entity.pdbx_description
1 polymer ?
#
loop_
_entity_poly.entity_id
_entity_poly.type
_entity_poly.pdbx_seq_one_letter_code
_entity_poly.pdbx_strand_id
1 'polypeptide(L)'
;MAMSVSSSSLTITDSTLSSDATTITLTIRESGGLFGSASGDADVSVSYGGEEVWTTSMPFAVNLKDGYGDYGQLVLPIVSFYSDNAADDAKYIVSIDVDGASDTYILNSAHLERTVEQVKNEALAAIGEGNDCDGGHDNCVIGVGLRTWVGLPRMSQPNDLDPRPAPLVHADFEMSAVLSKDGVTAIEYPTVTVTNGEAIWDSESGVYGSGSAEVGDFGSELSLPGSVDDFVIGMQYIPRDDWQENDYGCYEFTVTLTQSPPWGDRTAHTASKYYELVEEGGDEDGSPDTHESWNEVSSC
;
A
#
# COMPACT_ATOMS: atom_id res chain seq x y z
N MET A 1 45.09 -12.99 -42.31
CA MET A 1 45.02 -12.00 -41.22
C MET A 1 43.59 -11.52 -41.19
N ALA A 2 42.78 -12.06 -40.27
CA ALA A 2 41.41 -11.59 -40.07
C ALA A 2 41.50 -10.34 -39.19
N MET A 3 41.02 -9.21 -39.71
CA MET A 3 40.98 -7.95 -39.00
C MET A 3 39.99 -8.07 -37.84
N SER A 4 40.42 -7.59 -36.67
CA SER A 4 39.59 -7.42 -35.48
C SER A 4 38.34 -6.62 -35.86
N VAL A 5 37.17 -7.27 -35.82
CA VAL A 5 35.89 -6.58 -35.71
C VAL A 5 35.90 -5.86 -34.36
N SER A 6 35.70 -4.54 -34.36
CA SER A 6 35.38 -3.81 -33.13
C SER A 6 34.04 -4.36 -32.64
N SER A 7 34.05 -5.18 -31.58
CA SER A 7 32.80 -5.60 -30.95
C SER A 7 32.21 -4.40 -30.23
N SER A 8 31.12 -3.84 -30.75
CA SER A 8 30.25 -2.98 -29.96
C SER A 8 29.59 -3.83 -28.86
N SER A 9 29.48 -3.27 -27.66
CA SER A 9 28.67 -3.84 -26.59
C SER A 9 27.62 -2.83 -26.18
N LEU A 10 26.41 -3.30 -25.88
CA LEU A 10 25.38 -2.52 -25.23
C LEU A 10 25.40 -2.82 -23.73
N THR A 11 25.09 -1.82 -22.92
CA THR A 11 24.99 -1.99 -21.48
C THR A 11 23.86 -1.14 -20.92
N ILE A 12 22.96 -1.76 -20.18
CA ILE A 12 21.95 -1.08 -19.38
C ILE A 12 22.65 -0.58 -18.12
N THR A 13 22.73 0.74 -17.99
CA THR A 13 23.49 1.39 -16.92
C THR A 13 22.61 1.85 -15.76
N ASP A 14 21.32 2.06 -16.02
CA ASP A 14 20.39 2.56 -15.03
C ASP A 14 18.94 2.20 -15.39
N SER A 15 18.08 2.18 -14.36
CA SER A 15 16.63 2.06 -14.51
C SER A 15 15.94 3.04 -13.56
N THR A 16 15.06 3.87 -14.09
CA THR A 16 14.39 4.93 -13.33
C THR A 16 12.87 4.78 -13.43
N LEU A 17 12.19 4.86 -12.30
CA LEU A 17 10.73 4.86 -12.25
C LEU A 17 10.20 6.25 -12.63
N SER A 18 9.13 6.32 -13.43
CA SER A 18 8.45 7.58 -13.69
C SER A 18 7.77 8.13 -12.44
N SER A 19 7.51 9.44 -12.39
CA SER A 19 6.92 10.09 -11.21
C SER A 19 5.51 9.60 -10.86
N ASP A 20 4.77 9.11 -11.86
CA ASP A 20 3.45 8.48 -11.72
C ASP A 20 3.54 6.96 -11.51
N ALA A 21 4.76 6.41 -11.38
CA ALA A 21 5.06 5.01 -11.24
C ALA A 21 4.44 4.09 -12.31
N THR A 22 4.14 4.58 -13.51
CA THR A 22 3.53 3.75 -14.58
C THR A 22 4.56 3.13 -15.53
N THR A 23 5.76 3.70 -15.61
CA THR A 23 6.81 3.29 -16.54
C THR A 23 8.18 3.21 -15.90
N ILE A 24 9.04 2.33 -16.44
CA ILE A 24 10.46 2.28 -16.10
C ILE A 24 11.26 2.71 -17.33
N THR A 25 12.11 3.73 -17.17
CA THR A 25 13.04 4.17 -18.21
C THR A 25 14.40 3.55 -18.00
N LEU A 26 14.86 2.77 -18.98
CA LEU A 26 16.20 2.21 -19.03
C LEU A 26 17.16 3.17 -19.72
N THR A 27 18.34 3.36 -19.13
CA THR A 27 19.44 4.12 -19.76
C THR A 27 20.48 3.15 -20.31
N ILE A 28 20.66 3.16 -21.63
CA ILE A 28 21.49 2.19 -22.34
C ILE A 28 22.66 2.92 -23.00
N ARG A 29 23.87 2.39 -22.83
CA ARG A 29 25.10 2.93 -23.41
C ARG A 29 25.77 1.91 -24.31
N GLU A 30 26.39 2.42 -25.36
CA GLU A 30 27.25 1.63 -26.23
C GLU A 30 28.71 1.85 -25.87
N SER A 31 29.49 0.77 -25.84
CA SER A 31 30.94 0.83 -25.73
C SER A 31 31.62 0.07 -26.87
N GLY A 32 32.78 0.55 -27.33
CA GLY A 32 33.63 -0.19 -28.27
C GLY A 32 33.38 0.00 -29.77
N GLY A 33 32.43 0.86 -30.19
CA GLY A 33 32.18 1.18 -31.61
C GLY A 33 33.07 2.30 -32.17
N LEU A 34 33.74 2.07 -33.31
CA LEU A 34 34.57 3.09 -33.98
C LEU A 34 33.74 4.07 -34.84
N PHE A 35 32.49 3.73 -35.19
CA PHE A 35 31.70 4.47 -36.21
C PHE A 35 30.15 4.43 -36.09
N GLY A 36 29.53 4.01 -35.00
CA GLY A 36 28.06 3.99 -34.92
C GLY A 36 27.57 4.27 -33.52
N SER A 37 26.55 5.13 -33.41
CA SER A 37 25.61 5.12 -32.30
C SER A 37 24.55 4.09 -32.64
N ALA A 38 24.49 2.99 -31.89
CA ALA A 38 23.53 1.91 -32.10
C ALA A 38 22.12 2.48 -32.33
N SER A 39 21.50 2.09 -33.44
CA SER A 39 20.18 2.55 -33.84
C SER A 39 19.48 1.48 -34.66
N GLY A 40 18.20 1.25 -34.41
CA GLY A 40 17.42 0.21 -35.05
C GLY A 40 16.19 -0.10 -34.23
N ASP A 41 15.68 -1.32 -34.37
CA ASP A 41 14.68 -1.87 -33.48
C ASP A 41 15.40 -2.73 -32.42
N ALA A 42 15.10 -2.49 -31.15
CA ALA A 42 15.57 -3.29 -30.04
C ALA A 42 14.53 -4.36 -29.73
N ASP A 43 14.95 -5.63 -29.70
CA ASP A 43 14.15 -6.71 -29.18
C ASP A 43 14.29 -6.71 -27.66
N VAL A 44 13.17 -6.49 -26.96
CA VAL A 44 13.10 -6.36 -25.52
C VAL A 44 12.25 -7.48 -24.96
N SER A 45 12.76 -8.20 -23.98
CA SER A 45 11.96 -9.14 -23.19
C SER A 45 12.11 -8.88 -21.70
N VAL A 46 11.06 -9.20 -20.96
CA VAL A 46 11.04 -9.19 -19.50
C VAL A 46 10.71 -10.59 -19.03
N SER A 47 11.52 -11.10 -18.11
CA SER A 47 11.27 -12.34 -17.41
C SER A 47 10.97 -12.09 -15.94
N TYR A 48 10.12 -12.93 -15.37
CA TYR A 48 9.75 -12.95 -13.95
C TYR A 48 9.84 -14.40 -13.46
N GLY A 49 10.54 -14.64 -12.34
CA GLY A 49 10.74 -15.99 -11.81
C GLY A 49 11.46 -16.95 -12.77
N GLY A 50 12.19 -16.42 -13.76
CA GLY A 50 12.87 -17.20 -14.81
C GLY A 50 12.00 -17.53 -16.04
N GLU A 51 10.74 -17.12 -16.07
CA GLU A 51 9.85 -17.27 -17.22
C GLU A 51 9.70 -15.94 -17.96
N GLU A 52 9.70 -15.95 -19.29
CA GLU A 52 9.43 -14.75 -20.10
C GLU A 52 7.94 -14.39 -19.99
N VAL A 53 7.64 -13.19 -19.51
CA VAL A 53 6.27 -12.69 -19.27
C VAL A 53 5.85 -11.61 -20.25
N TRP A 54 6.82 -10.97 -20.91
CA TRP A 54 6.55 -9.96 -21.92
C TRP A 54 7.70 -9.88 -22.92
N THR A 55 7.36 -9.66 -24.19
CA THR A 55 8.33 -9.47 -25.27
C THR A 55 7.77 -8.47 -26.27
N THR A 56 8.64 -7.62 -26.81
CA THR A 56 8.28 -6.62 -27.80
C THR A 56 9.50 -6.18 -28.61
N SER A 57 9.26 -5.46 -29.70
CA SER A 57 10.30 -4.79 -30.47
C SER A 57 10.02 -3.29 -30.46
N MET A 58 11.00 -2.48 -30.07
CA MET A 58 10.85 -1.04 -29.88
C MET A 58 11.94 -0.26 -30.62
N PRO A 59 11.61 0.89 -31.24
CA PRO A 59 12.62 1.75 -31.84
C PRO A 59 13.64 2.20 -30.79
N PHE A 60 14.93 2.05 -31.09
CA PHE A 60 16.03 2.42 -30.23
C PHE A 60 17.09 3.22 -30.99
N ALA A 61 17.66 4.23 -30.33
CA ALA A 61 18.82 4.94 -30.83
C ALA A 61 19.64 5.52 -29.67
N VAL A 62 20.96 5.42 -29.78
CA VAL A 62 21.92 6.17 -28.95
C VAL A 62 22.05 7.59 -29.51
N ASN A 63 21.13 8.46 -29.12
CA ASN A 63 21.01 9.83 -29.67
C ASN A 63 20.98 10.94 -28.60
N LEU A 64 21.11 10.56 -27.32
CA LEU A 64 21.19 11.47 -26.18
C LEU A 64 22.65 11.59 -25.71
N LYS A 65 22.95 12.64 -24.94
CA LYS A 65 24.28 12.90 -24.41
C LYS A 65 24.21 13.45 -23.00
N ASP A 66 25.10 12.99 -22.14
CA ASP A 66 25.31 13.55 -20.81
C ASP A 66 26.80 13.65 -20.46
N GLY A 67 27.11 13.93 -19.19
CA GLY A 67 28.50 14.02 -18.71
C GLY A 67 29.28 12.70 -18.73
N TYR A 68 28.63 11.57 -19.03
CA TYR A 68 29.22 10.23 -19.05
C TYR A 68 29.32 9.63 -20.46
N GLY A 69 28.77 10.32 -21.48
CA GLY A 69 28.86 9.94 -22.88
C GLY A 69 27.49 9.91 -23.58
N ASP A 70 27.48 9.32 -24.77
CA ASP A 70 26.24 9.17 -25.54
C ASP A 70 25.42 8.01 -24.96
N TYR A 71 24.10 8.12 -24.98
CA TYR A 71 23.19 7.10 -24.47
C TYR A 71 21.87 7.08 -25.26
N GLY A 72 21.14 5.98 -25.14
CA GLY A 72 19.76 5.82 -25.60
C GLY A 72 18.85 5.46 -24.42
N GLN A 73 17.54 5.54 -24.65
CA GLN A 73 16.54 5.19 -23.65
C GLN A 73 15.48 4.28 -24.22
N LEU A 74 14.98 3.37 -23.38
CA LEU A 74 13.77 2.59 -23.62
C LEU A 74 12.82 2.80 -22.45
N VAL A 75 11.54 2.97 -22.74
CA VAL A 75 10.49 3.22 -21.73
C VAL A 75 9.57 2.02 -21.70
N LEU A 76 9.59 1.29 -20.58
CA LEU A 76 8.85 0.06 -20.39
C LEU A 76 7.56 0.34 -19.59
N PRO A 77 6.37 0.08 -20.15
CA PRO A 77 5.12 0.20 -19.40
C PRO A 77 4.96 -0.98 -18.43
N ILE A 78 4.93 -0.70 -17.11
CA ILE A 78 4.91 -1.74 -16.07
C ILE A 78 3.69 -2.65 -16.22
N VAL A 79 2.53 -2.06 -16.50
CA VAL A 79 1.25 -2.76 -16.74
C VAL A 79 1.35 -3.85 -17.81
N SER A 80 2.31 -3.76 -18.74
CA SER A 80 2.44 -4.71 -19.85
C SER A 80 3.22 -5.98 -19.48
N PHE A 81 4.04 -5.94 -18.44
CA PHE A 81 4.89 -7.06 -18.03
C PHE A 81 4.71 -7.50 -16.57
N TYR A 82 4.02 -6.70 -15.76
CA TYR A 82 3.74 -7.05 -14.36
C TYR A 82 2.98 -8.37 -14.29
N SER A 83 3.53 -9.31 -13.54
CA SER A 83 3.00 -10.66 -13.35
C SER A 83 2.67 -10.92 -11.88
N ASP A 84 3.56 -10.51 -10.96
CA ASP A 84 3.35 -10.53 -9.51
C ASP A 84 4.42 -9.70 -8.78
N ASN A 85 4.39 -9.63 -7.45
CA ASN A 85 5.38 -8.92 -6.64
C ASN A 85 6.81 -9.39 -6.92
N ALA A 86 7.73 -8.44 -7.11
CA ALA A 86 9.15 -8.76 -7.13
C ALA A 86 9.62 -9.30 -5.76
N ALA A 87 10.35 -10.41 -5.77
CA ALA A 87 10.89 -11.05 -4.59
C ALA A 87 12.33 -11.56 -4.82
N ASP A 88 12.98 -12.04 -3.76
CA ASP A 88 14.36 -12.56 -3.84
C ASP A 88 14.49 -13.76 -4.78
N ASP A 89 13.48 -14.62 -4.84
CA ASP A 89 13.35 -15.80 -5.70
C ASP A 89 12.58 -15.54 -6.99
N ALA A 90 11.91 -14.39 -7.12
CA ALA A 90 11.14 -14.00 -8.29
C ALA A 90 11.45 -12.56 -8.72
N LYS A 91 12.52 -12.39 -9.49
CA LYS A 91 13.00 -11.08 -9.96
C LYS A 91 12.51 -10.77 -11.36
N TYR A 92 12.30 -9.48 -11.63
CA TYR A 92 12.13 -9.00 -13.00
C TYR A 92 13.49 -8.73 -13.64
N ILE A 93 13.77 -9.43 -14.73
CA ILE A 93 15.00 -9.28 -15.51
C ILE A 93 14.62 -8.85 -16.92
N VAL A 94 15.08 -7.65 -17.31
CA VAL A 94 14.97 -7.17 -18.69
C VAL A 94 16.15 -7.71 -19.48
N SER A 95 15.88 -8.18 -20.70
CA SER A 95 16.88 -8.44 -21.73
C SER A 95 16.65 -7.49 -22.90
N ILE A 96 17.72 -6.94 -23.45
CA ILE A 96 17.69 -6.18 -24.70
C ILE A 96 18.65 -6.82 -25.70
N ASP A 97 18.27 -6.85 -26.98
CA ASP A 97 19.15 -7.16 -28.10
C ASP A 97 18.95 -6.11 -29.20
N VAL A 98 20.06 -5.56 -29.70
CA VAL A 98 20.05 -4.67 -30.85
C VAL A 98 21.13 -5.16 -31.81
N ASP A 99 20.70 -5.68 -32.96
CA ASP A 99 21.58 -6.21 -34.00
C ASP A 99 22.62 -7.24 -33.47
N GLY A 100 22.23 -8.07 -32.50
CA GLY A 100 23.09 -9.10 -31.89
C GLY A 100 24.00 -8.62 -30.76
N ALA A 101 23.94 -7.34 -30.38
CA ALA A 101 24.51 -6.85 -29.14
C ALA A 101 23.43 -6.88 -28.05
N SER A 102 23.64 -7.68 -27.00
CA SER A 102 22.67 -7.87 -25.93
C SER A 102 23.21 -7.55 -24.55
N ASP A 103 22.30 -7.18 -23.65
CA ASP A 103 22.56 -7.04 -22.23
C ASP A 103 21.32 -7.39 -21.40
N THR A 104 21.53 -7.66 -20.11
CA THR A 104 20.46 -7.97 -19.16
C THR A 104 20.56 -7.12 -17.91
N TYR A 105 19.42 -6.77 -17.32
CA TYR A 105 19.36 -5.92 -16.14
C TYR A 105 18.26 -6.36 -15.18
N ILE A 106 18.58 -6.45 -13.90
CA ILE A 106 17.61 -6.75 -12.84
C ILE A 106 16.94 -5.44 -12.44
N LEU A 107 15.62 -5.34 -12.62
CA LEU A 107 14.85 -4.17 -12.20
C LEU A 107 14.81 -4.07 -10.67
N ASN A 108 14.72 -2.85 -10.16
CA ASN A 108 14.56 -2.60 -8.73
C ASN A 108 13.24 -3.22 -8.22
N SER A 109 13.32 -4.12 -7.22
CA SER A 109 12.15 -4.82 -6.69
C SER A 109 11.13 -3.86 -6.09
N ALA A 110 11.59 -2.80 -5.41
CA ALA A 110 10.71 -1.83 -4.77
C ALA A 110 9.77 -1.10 -5.75
N HIS A 111 10.13 -1.02 -7.04
CA HIS A 111 9.26 -0.44 -8.07
C HIS A 111 8.13 -1.40 -8.52
N LEU A 112 8.26 -2.68 -8.19
CA LEU A 112 7.51 -3.83 -8.69
C LEU A 112 6.92 -4.68 -7.55
N GLU A 113 6.93 -4.17 -6.32
CA GLU A 113 6.14 -4.66 -5.19
C GLU A 113 4.85 -3.82 -5.18
N ARG A 114 3.72 -4.40 -5.65
CA ARG A 114 2.44 -3.68 -5.88
C ARG A 114 1.19 -4.48 -5.52
N THR A 115 1.25 -5.81 -5.54
CA THR A 115 0.15 -6.68 -5.13
C THR A 115 0.08 -6.69 -3.60
N VAL A 116 -1.06 -6.31 -3.05
CA VAL A 116 -1.38 -6.42 -1.63
C VAL A 116 -1.63 -7.89 -1.32
N GLU A 117 -1.02 -8.35 -0.24
CA GLU A 117 -1.17 -9.75 0.20
C GLU A 117 -1.75 -9.84 1.60
N GLN A 118 -1.57 -8.81 2.42
CA GLN A 118 -2.04 -8.76 3.80
C GLN A 118 -2.68 -7.42 4.13
N VAL A 119 -3.84 -7.49 4.78
CA VAL A 119 -4.51 -6.38 5.43
C VAL A 119 -4.68 -6.69 6.92
N LYS A 120 -4.59 -5.66 7.76
CA LYS A 120 -4.90 -5.70 9.19
C LYS A 120 -5.66 -4.46 9.58
N ASN A 121 -6.37 -4.50 10.70
CA ASN A 121 -7.18 -3.38 11.15
C ASN A 121 -7.18 -3.26 12.67
N GLU A 122 -7.52 -2.08 13.17
CA GLU A 122 -7.69 -1.80 14.59
C GLU A 122 -8.66 -0.62 14.81
N ALA A 123 -9.49 -0.73 15.83
CA ALA A 123 -10.32 0.34 16.36
C ALA A 123 -9.87 0.67 17.80
N LEU A 124 -9.51 1.93 18.03
CA LEU A 124 -9.05 2.45 19.32
C LEU A 124 -10.10 3.37 19.91
N ALA A 125 -10.53 3.13 21.15
CA ALA A 125 -11.45 4.04 21.82
C ALA A 125 -10.76 5.32 22.28
N ALA A 126 -11.41 6.46 22.01
CA ALA A 126 -11.16 7.72 22.69
C ALA A 126 -11.94 7.74 24.00
N ILE A 127 -11.27 8.08 25.10
CA ILE A 127 -11.84 8.04 26.45
C ILE A 127 -12.02 9.46 26.97
N GLY A 128 -13.26 9.83 27.27
CA GLY A 128 -13.62 11.08 27.92
C GLY A 128 -13.57 10.98 29.44
N GLU A 129 -13.44 12.13 30.11
CA GLU A 129 -13.50 12.24 31.56
C GLU A 129 -14.43 13.38 32.00
N GLY A 130 -15.04 13.25 33.17
CA GLY A 130 -15.81 14.33 33.79
C GLY A 130 -16.98 14.81 32.94
N ASN A 131 -16.91 16.03 32.40
CA ASN A 131 -18.02 16.62 31.64
C ASN A 131 -18.20 16.03 30.25
N ASP A 132 -17.23 15.26 29.75
CA ASP A 132 -17.36 14.52 28.49
C ASP A 132 -18.26 13.28 28.66
N CYS A 133 -18.54 12.90 29.92
CA CYS A 133 -19.33 11.74 30.27
C CYS A 133 -20.66 12.13 30.91
N ASP A 134 -21.75 11.72 30.28
CA ASP A 134 -23.09 11.81 30.85
C ASP A 134 -23.29 10.71 31.93
N GLY A 135 -24.45 10.70 32.59
CA GLY A 135 -24.85 9.56 33.45
C GLY A 135 -24.14 9.42 34.79
N GLY A 136 -23.10 10.22 35.06
CA GLY A 136 -22.30 10.13 36.29
C GLY A 136 -21.13 9.15 36.20
N HIS A 137 -20.75 8.75 34.99
CA HIS A 137 -19.59 7.88 34.76
C HIS A 137 -18.28 8.61 35.08
N ASP A 138 -17.31 7.89 35.66
CA ASP A 138 -15.95 8.39 35.91
C ASP A 138 -15.20 8.59 34.59
N ASN A 139 -15.39 7.67 33.64
CA ASN A 139 -14.93 7.77 32.26
C ASN A 139 -15.90 7.08 31.30
N CYS A 140 -15.82 7.43 30.03
CA CYS A 140 -16.72 6.94 28.99
C CYS A 140 -16.01 6.87 27.63
N VAL A 141 -16.46 5.97 26.77
CA VAL A 141 -16.02 5.91 25.38
C VAL A 141 -16.77 6.98 24.60
N ILE A 142 -16.04 8.03 24.19
CA ILE A 142 -16.59 9.19 23.47
C ILE A 142 -16.46 9.07 21.95
N GLY A 143 -15.78 8.03 21.46
CA GLY A 143 -15.68 7.70 20.05
C GLY A 143 -14.56 6.72 19.75
N VAL A 144 -14.28 6.48 18.47
CA VAL A 144 -13.24 5.54 18.03
C VAL A 144 -12.38 6.08 16.91
N GLY A 145 -11.07 5.91 17.04
CA GLY A 145 -10.10 6.05 15.95
C GLY A 145 -9.97 4.73 15.20
N LEU A 146 -10.09 4.77 13.88
CA LEU A 146 -10.00 3.59 13.03
C LEU A 146 -8.70 3.62 12.23
N ARG A 147 -7.99 2.49 12.14
CA ARG A 147 -6.80 2.39 11.27
C ARG A 147 -6.64 1.01 10.66
N THR A 148 -5.89 0.97 9.58
CA THR A 148 -5.55 -0.27 8.86
C THR A 148 -4.08 -0.31 8.52
N TRP A 149 -3.56 -1.51 8.27
CA TRP A 149 -2.25 -1.71 7.65
C TRP A 149 -2.40 -2.58 6.42
N VAL A 150 -1.78 -2.16 5.32
CA VAL A 150 -1.90 -2.81 4.01
C VAL A 150 -0.51 -3.05 3.43
N GLY A 151 -0.27 -4.24 2.91
CA GLY A 151 0.92 -4.52 2.11
C GLY A 151 1.35 -5.98 2.11
N LEU A 152 2.67 -6.23 2.18
CA LEU A 152 3.23 -7.59 2.13
C LEU A 152 3.29 -8.23 3.52
N PRO A 153 3.03 -9.54 3.65
CA PRO A 153 3.15 -10.24 4.91
C PRO A 153 4.58 -10.17 5.43
N ARG A 154 4.72 -9.98 6.75
CA ARG A 154 6.00 -10.11 7.44
C ARG A 154 6.03 -11.37 8.28
N MET A 155 7.19 -12.00 8.34
CA MET A 155 7.42 -13.17 9.18
C MET A 155 7.36 -12.78 10.66
N SER A 156 6.55 -13.48 11.44
CA SER A 156 6.50 -13.36 12.90
C SER A 156 7.91 -13.49 13.50
N GLN A 157 8.23 -12.61 14.43
CA GLN A 157 9.49 -12.59 15.17
C GLN A 157 9.23 -12.90 16.66
N PRO A 158 10.24 -13.34 17.44
CA PRO A 158 10.05 -13.67 18.86
C PRO A 158 9.47 -12.53 19.72
N ASN A 159 9.63 -11.27 19.30
CA ASN A 159 9.13 -10.07 19.95
C ASN A 159 7.96 -9.40 19.21
N ASP A 160 7.50 -9.97 18.10
CA ASP A 160 6.40 -9.45 17.28
C ASP A 160 5.73 -10.64 16.57
N LEU A 161 4.81 -11.30 17.27
CA LEU A 161 4.16 -12.52 16.77
C LEU A 161 3.13 -12.22 15.68
N ASP A 162 2.65 -10.98 15.61
CA ASP A 162 1.66 -10.54 14.63
C ASP A 162 2.09 -9.23 13.95
N PRO A 163 3.19 -9.26 13.17
CA PRO A 163 3.78 -8.05 12.63
C PRO A 163 2.84 -7.37 11.65
N ARG A 164 2.75 -6.03 11.72
CA ARG A 164 2.08 -5.21 10.69
C ARG A 164 2.68 -5.52 9.31
N PRO A 165 1.92 -5.51 8.19
CA PRO A 165 2.45 -5.68 6.84
C PRO A 165 3.64 -4.74 6.53
N ALA A 166 4.51 -5.14 5.60
CA ALA A 166 5.49 -4.23 5.00
C ALA A 166 4.81 -3.28 4.00
N PRO A 167 5.26 -2.02 3.89
CA PRO A 167 4.63 -1.02 3.03
C PRO A 167 4.71 -1.38 1.54
N LEU A 168 3.70 -0.92 0.78
CA LEU A 168 3.70 -0.91 -0.68
C LEU A 168 3.48 0.53 -1.18
N VAL A 169 4.54 1.20 -1.61
CA VAL A 169 4.52 2.63 -2.00
C VAL A 169 3.76 2.87 -3.31
N HIS A 170 3.67 1.86 -4.18
CA HIS A 170 3.09 1.98 -5.53
C HIS A 170 1.85 1.10 -5.73
N ALA A 171 1.16 0.74 -4.64
CA ALA A 171 -0.05 -0.06 -4.72
C ALA A 171 -1.26 0.79 -5.13
N ASP A 172 -2.11 0.20 -5.96
CA ASP A 172 -3.43 0.74 -6.32
C ASP A 172 -4.50 -0.19 -5.77
N PHE A 173 -5.46 0.32 -5.00
CA PHE A 173 -6.55 -0.48 -4.44
C PHE A 173 -7.78 0.36 -4.06
N GLU A 174 -8.92 -0.31 -3.98
CA GLU A 174 -10.14 0.25 -3.38
C GLU A 174 -10.41 -0.46 -2.05
N MET A 175 -10.78 0.28 -1.03
CA MET A 175 -11.00 -0.22 0.33
C MET A 175 -12.30 0.29 0.94
N SER A 176 -13.02 -0.60 1.61
CA SER A 176 -14.13 -0.27 2.52
C SER A 176 -13.76 -0.63 3.96
N ALA A 177 -14.26 0.17 4.89
CA ALA A 177 -14.06 -0.03 6.32
C ALA A 177 -15.39 0.18 7.06
N VAL A 178 -15.83 -0.83 7.80
CA VAL A 178 -17.14 -0.84 8.47
C VAL A 178 -16.97 -1.29 9.91
N LEU A 179 -17.47 -0.48 10.84
CA LEU A 179 -17.72 -0.89 12.22
C LEU A 179 -19.20 -1.29 12.33
N SER A 180 -19.47 -2.49 12.81
CA SER A 180 -20.84 -3.00 12.97
C SER A 180 -21.05 -3.58 14.36
N LYS A 181 -22.28 -3.57 14.85
CA LYS A 181 -22.70 -4.21 16.10
C LYS A 181 -23.86 -5.15 15.81
N ASP A 182 -23.73 -6.42 16.16
CA ASP A 182 -24.74 -7.45 15.87
C ASP A 182 -25.19 -7.49 14.39
N GLY A 183 -24.28 -7.17 13.47
CA GLY A 183 -24.54 -7.08 12.03
C GLY A 183 -25.24 -5.81 11.55
N VAL A 184 -25.50 -4.85 12.44
CA VAL A 184 -26.00 -3.51 12.12
C VAL A 184 -24.82 -2.55 12.00
N THR A 185 -24.75 -1.78 10.92
CA THR A 185 -23.70 -0.78 10.72
C THR A 185 -23.76 0.28 11.82
N ALA A 186 -22.65 0.45 12.54
CA ALA A 186 -22.42 1.56 13.46
C ALA A 186 -21.71 2.72 12.75
N ILE A 187 -20.64 2.41 12.00
CA ILE A 187 -19.89 3.35 11.19
C ILE A 187 -19.62 2.72 9.83
N GLU A 188 -19.93 3.45 8.76
CA GLU A 188 -19.52 3.13 7.40
C GLU A 188 -18.54 4.21 6.94
N TYR A 189 -17.25 3.89 6.93
CA TYR A 189 -16.25 4.85 6.47
C TYR A 189 -16.37 5.03 4.95
N PRO A 190 -16.24 6.25 4.42
CA PRO A 190 -16.24 6.50 2.99
C PRO A 190 -15.25 5.61 2.25
N THR A 191 -15.60 5.14 1.06
CA THR A 191 -14.71 4.30 0.26
C THR A 191 -13.38 5.02 0.02
N VAL A 192 -12.29 4.35 0.37
CA VAL A 192 -10.94 4.86 0.15
C VAL A 192 -10.43 4.31 -1.18
N THR A 193 -10.00 5.21 -2.06
CA THR A 193 -9.30 4.86 -3.30
C THR A 193 -7.83 5.20 -3.13
N VAL A 194 -6.95 4.22 -3.33
CA VAL A 194 -5.51 4.42 -3.31
C VAL A 194 -4.96 4.28 -4.72
N THR A 195 -4.19 5.25 -5.16
CA THR A 195 -3.50 5.24 -6.46
C THR A 195 -2.05 5.66 -6.24
N ASN A 196 -1.11 4.78 -6.55
CA ASN A 196 0.32 5.02 -6.40
C ASN A 196 0.70 5.56 -5.01
N GLY A 197 0.15 4.94 -3.95
CA GLY A 197 0.40 5.35 -2.57
C GLY A 197 -0.43 6.54 -2.07
N GLU A 198 -1.14 7.26 -2.93
CA GLU A 198 -2.02 8.36 -2.52
C GLU A 198 -3.43 7.85 -2.25
N ALA A 199 -3.90 7.97 -1.00
CA ALA A 199 -5.24 7.61 -0.57
C ALA A 199 -6.17 8.83 -0.58
N ILE A 200 -7.38 8.66 -1.13
CA ILE A 200 -8.41 9.69 -1.21
C ILE A 200 -9.77 9.10 -0.83
N TRP A 201 -10.57 9.86 -0.09
CA TRP A 201 -11.95 9.53 0.25
C TRP A 201 -12.81 10.80 0.41
N ASP A 202 -14.13 10.66 0.45
CA ASP A 202 -15.01 11.78 0.74
C ASP A 202 -14.95 12.14 2.23
N SER A 203 -14.39 13.30 2.57
CA SER A 203 -14.33 13.78 3.96
C SER A 203 -15.71 14.05 4.59
N GLU A 204 -16.79 14.08 3.80
CA GLU A 204 -18.13 14.49 4.22
C GLU A 204 -18.14 15.83 4.97
N SER A 205 -17.52 16.85 4.38
CA SER A 205 -17.35 18.17 5.00
C SER A 205 -16.53 18.17 6.30
N GLY A 206 -15.64 17.20 6.48
CA GLY A 206 -14.71 17.10 7.60
C GLY A 206 -15.11 16.11 8.70
N VAL A 207 -16.20 15.36 8.52
CA VAL A 207 -16.59 14.27 9.43
C VAL A 207 -15.51 13.16 9.45
N TYR A 208 -14.94 12.87 8.29
CA TYR A 208 -13.91 11.85 8.11
C TYR A 208 -12.53 12.48 7.82
N GLY A 209 -12.12 13.43 8.65
CA GLY A 209 -10.83 14.11 8.55
C GLY A 209 -10.64 14.89 7.24
N SER A 210 -9.42 14.85 6.69
CA SER A 210 -9.03 15.65 5.51
C SER A 210 -9.53 15.10 4.17
N GLY A 211 -9.93 13.83 4.09
CA GLY A 211 -10.24 13.16 2.82
C GLY A 211 -9.02 12.65 2.04
N SER A 212 -7.82 12.65 2.65
CA SER A 212 -6.61 12.17 1.98
C SER A 212 -5.51 11.74 2.96
N ALA A 213 -4.68 10.78 2.55
CA ALA A 213 -3.48 10.34 3.26
C ALA A 213 -2.45 9.72 2.30
N GLU A 214 -1.20 9.57 2.75
CA GLU A 214 -0.16 8.82 2.06
C GLU A 214 -0.07 7.41 2.66
N VAL A 215 0.10 6.40 1.80
CA VAL A 215 0.23 4.99 2.18
C VAL A 215 1.51 4.44 1.57
N GLY A 216 2.28 3.71 2.38
CA GLY A 216 3.51 3.05 1.94
C GLY A 216 4.78 3.86 2.17
N ASP A 217 4.78 5.19 1.99
CA ASP A 217 5.99 6.01 2.13
C ASP A 217 6.52 6.03 3.58
N PHE A 218 5.61 6.17 4.55
CA PHE A 218 5.93 6.18 5.99
C PHE A 218 5.48 4.92 6.72
N GLY A 219 5.40 3.79 6.00
CA GLY A 219 4.93 2.51 6.53
C GLY A 219 3.60 2.07 5.92
N SER A 220 3.13 0.90 6.35
CA SER A 220 1.90 0.29 5.83
C SER A 220 0.62 0.84 6.45
N GLU A 221 0.73 1.72 7.45
CA GLU A 221 -0.41 2.26 8.20
C GLU A 221 -1.17 3.29 7.36
N LEU A 222 -2.48 3.13 7.34
CA LEU A 222 -3.43 4.13 6.88
C LEU A 222 -4.40 4.43 8.03
N SER A 223 -4.30 5.65 8.56
CA SER A 223 -5.28 6.15 9.52
C SER A 223 -6.58 6.49 8.80
N LEU A 224 -7.71 6.17 9.42
CA LEU A 224 -9.07 6.49 8.97
C LEU A 224 -9.64 7.50 9.98
N PRO A 225 -9.24 8.79 9.88
CA PRO A 225 -9.57 9.79 10.87
C PRO A 225 -11.06 10.11 10.90
N GLY A 226 -11.55 10.49 12.09
CA GLY A 226 -12.81 11.21 12.25
C GLY A 226 -12.62 12.73 12.33
N SER A 227 -13.47 13.40 13.11
CA SER A 227 -13.57 14.86 13.15
C SER A 227 -12.92 15.52 14.37
N VAL A 228 -12.58 14.75 15.40
CA VAL A 228 -12.08 15.26 16.68
C VAL A 228 -10.69 14.70 16.99
N ASP A 229 -9.75 15.57 17.35
CA ASP A 229 -8.38 15.19 17.72
C ASP A 229 -8.31 14.57 19.13
N ASP A 230 -7.60 13.45 19.26
CA ASP A 230 -7.26 12.86 20.55
C ASP A 230 -5.76 12.54 20.62
N PHE A 231 -5.08 13.17 21.58
CA PHE A 231 -3.63 13.04 21.75
C PHE A 231 -3.21 11.75 22.48
N VAL A 232 -4.14 11.10 23.18
CA VAL A 232 -3.91 9.84 23.91
C VAL A 232 -3.82 8.69 22.92
N ILE A 233 -4.76 8.60 21.99
CA ILE A 233 -4.72 7.60 20.91
C ILE A 233 -3.83 8.05 19.74
N GLY A 234 -3.43 9.32 19.72
CA GLY A 234 -2.49 9.87 18.73
C GLY A 234 -3.09 10.05 17.34
N MET A 235 -4.42 10.15 17.24
CA MET A 235 -5.14 10.30 15.98
C MET A 235 -6.51 10.95 16.20
N GLN A 236 -7.16 11.32 15.09
CA GLN A 236 -8.56 11.78 15.13
C GLN A 236 -9.51 10.59 15.27
N TYR A 237 -10.55 10.76 16.08
CA TYR A 237 -11.61 9.78 16.28
C TYR A 237 -12.94 10.25 15.70
N ILE A 238 -13.81 9.29 15.40
CA ILE A 238 -15.21 9.51 15.01
C ILE A 238 -16.04 9.55 16.30
N PRO A 239 -16.64 10.70 16.66
CA PRO A 239 -17.45 10.83 17.86
C PRO A 239 -18.57 9.78 17.93
N ARG A 240 -18.83 9.26 19.13
CA ARG A 240 -19.86 8.25 19.37
C ARG A 240 -21.27 8.73 19.00
N ASP A 241 -21.51 10.04 19.10
CA ASP A 241 -22.75 10.68 18.67
C ASP A 241 -22.97 10.63 17.15
N ASP A 242 -21.90 10.45 16.37
CA ASP A 242 -21.95 10.36 14.90
C ASP A 242 -22.17 8.90 14.43
N TRP A 243 -22.20 7.92 15.33
CA TRP A 243 -22.44 6.53 14.98
C TRP A 243 -23.94 6.27 14.78
N GLN A 244 -24.28 5.41 13.82
CA GLN A 244 -25.66 4.99 13.58
C GLN A 244 -26.20 4.06 14.66
N GLU A 245 -25.31 3.26 15.26
CA GLU A 245 -25.55 2.34 16.37
C GLU A 245 -24.42 2.53 17.38
N ASN A 246 -24.76 2.88 18.63
CA ASN A 246 -23.79 3.31 19.64
C ASN A 246 -24.05 2.79 21.04
N ASP A 247 -24.95 1.81 21.21
CA ASP A 247 -25.22 1.20 22.51
C ASP A 247 -24.13 0.20 22.91
N TYR A 248 -24.08 -0.18 24.19
CA TYR A 248 -23.23 -1.27 24.68
C TYR A 248 -23.44 -2.58 23.91
N GLY A 249 -22.36 -3.36 23.76
CA GLY A 249 -22.38 -4.64 23.09
C GLY A 249 -21.09 -4.95 22.33
N CYS A 250 -21.14 -5.99 21.50
CA CYS A 250 -20.00 -6.43 20.73
C CYS A 250 -20.00 -5.83 19.32
N TYR A 251 -18.89 -5.18 18.98
CA TYR A 251 -18.64 -4.53 17.71
C TYR A 251 -17.61 -5.33 16.90
N GLU A 252 -17.84 -5.48 15.61
CA GLU A 252 -16.88 -6.00 14.63
C GLU A 252 -16.42 -4.84 13.74
N PHE A 253 -15.12 -4.58 13.72
CA PHE A 253 -14.49 -3.71 12.74
C PHE A 253 -13.94 -4.57 11.60
N THR A 254 -14.41 -4.33 10.38
CA THR A 254 -14.00 -5.04 9.17
C THR A 254 -13.41 -4.07 8.16
N VAL A 255 -12.24 -4.40 7.63
CA VAL A 255 -11.65 -3.73 6.46
C VAL A 255 -11.58 -4.72 5.32
N THR A 256 -12.06 -4.32 4.14
CA THR A 256 -12.01 -5.12 2.92
C THR A 256 -11.38 -4.30 1.81
N LEU A 257 -10.38 -4.85 1.12
CA LEU A 257 -9.78 -4.21 -0.06
C LEU A 257 -9.81 -5.12 -1.28
N THR A 258 -9.81 -4.51 -2.46
CA THR A 258 -9.63 -5.21 -3.74
C THR A 258 -8.67 -4.47 -4.66
N GLN A 259 -7.97 -5.21 -5.52
CA GLN A 259 -7.13 -4.67 -6.57
C GLN A 259 -7.61 -5.12 -7.95
N SER A 260 -7.59 -4.20 -8.91
CA SER A 260 -7.87 -4.54 -10.31
C SER A 260 -6.62 -5.07 -11.02
N PRO A 261 -6.79 -5.87 -12.11
CA PRO A 261 -5.67 -6.29 -12.92
C PRO A 261 -4.87 -5.09 -13.47
N PRO A 262 -3.53 -5.20 -13.58
CA PRO A 262 -2.73 -6.41 -13.33
C PRO A 262 -2.27 -6.56 -11.87
N TRP A 263 -2.60 -5.62 -10.98
CA TRP A 263 -2.12 -5.59 -9.60
C TRP A 263 -2.77 -6.63 -8.68
N GLY A 264 -3.91 -7.17 -9.12
CA GLY A 264 -4.59 -8.28 -8.48
C GLY A 264 -5.68 -8.85 -9.39
N ASP A 265 -6.37 -9.87 -8.91
CA ASP A 265 -7.43 -10.57 -9.64
C ASP A 265 -8.84 -10.16 -9.20
N ARG A 266 -8.95 -9.06 -8.44
CA ARG A 266 -10.16 -8.58 -7.75
C ARG A 266 -10.61 -9.47 -6.60
N THR A 267 -9.77 -10.40 -6.14
CA THR A 267 -10.00 -11.08 -4.86
C THR A 267 -9.94 -10.05 -3.74
N ALA A 268 -10.88 -10.17 -2.81
CA ALA A 268 -10.93 -9.34 -1.62
C ALA A 268 -9.96 -9.86 -0.56
N HIS A 269 -9.13 -8.97 0.00
CA HIS A 269 -8.46 -9.25 1.27
C HIS A 269 -9.27 -8.58 2.38
N THR A 270 -9.60 -9.35 3.40
CA THR A 270 -10.45 -8.90 4.50
C THR A 270 -9.75 -9.15 5.83
N ALA A 271 -9.84 -8.17 6.73
CA ALA A 271 -9.45 -8.31 8.13
C ALA A 271 -10.62 -7.86 9.02
N SER A 272 -10.87 -8.65 10.07
CA SER A 272 -11.86 -8.34 11.10
C SER A 272 -11.21 -8.39 12.48
N LYS A 273 -11.61 -7.46 13.35
CA LYS A 273 -11.33 -7.45 14.78
C LYS A 273 -12.62 -7.18 15.57
N TYR A 274 -12.71 -7.73 16.77
CA TYR A 274 -13.90 -7.65 17.60
C TYR A 274 -13.60 -6.89 18.89
N TYR A 275 -14.57 -6.10 19.34
CA TYR A 275 -14.45 -5.23 20.50
C TYR A 275 -15.73 -5.27 21.32
N GLU A 276 -15.61 -5.34 22.64
CA GLU A 276 -16.75 -5.25 23.55
C GLU A 276 -16.77 -3.87 24.21
N LEU A 277 -17.87 -3.14 23.99
CA LEU A 277 -18.19 -1.90 24.69
C LEU A 277 -19.09 -2.25 25.88
N VAL A 278 -18.57 -2.07 27.10
CA VAL A 278 -19.28 -2.44 28.34
C VAL A 278 -19.22 -1.32 29.37
N GLU A 279 -20.23 -1.30 30.24
CA GLU A 279 -20.21 -0.53 31.48
C GLU A 279 -19.73 -1.45 32.62
N GLU A 280 -18.75 -0.98 33.36
CA GLU A 280 -18.16 -1.68 34.50
C GLU A 280 -18.28 -0.81 35.76
N GLY A 281 -18.23 -1.43 36.93
CA GLY A 281 -18.35 -0.73 38.22
C GLY A 281 -19.79 -0.63 38.74
N GLY A 282 -19.97 0.16 39.81
CA GLY A 282 -21.22 0.26 40.57
C GLY A 282 -21.41 -0.89 41.58
N ASP A 283 -21.40 -0.55 42.88
CA ASP A 283 -21.75 -1.49 43.95
C ASP A 283 -23.27 -1.57 44.18
N GLU A 284 -23.77 -2.70 44.69
CA GLU A 284 -25.18 -2.90 45.12
C GLU A 284 -25.68 -1.84 46.14
N ASP A 285 -24.75 -1.10 46.77
CA ASP A 285 -25.01 -0.05 47.76
C ASP A 285 -25.14 1.38 47.16
N GLY A 286 -25.10 1.54 45.83
CA GLY A 286 -25.47 2.79 45.16
C GLY A 286 -24.36 3.83 45.02
N SER A 287 -23.09 3.41 44.90
CA SER A 287 -22.05 4.31 44.36
C SER A 287 -22.31 4.50 42.85
N PRO A 288 -22.41 5.73 42.35
CA PRO A 288 -22.72 6.02 40.94
C PRO A 288 -21.50 5.89 40.02
N ASP A 289 -20.33 5.56 40.57
CA ASP A 289 -19.05 5.56 39.84
C ASP A 289 -18.95 4.30 38.98
N THR A 290 -19.54 4.36 37.80
CA THR A 290 -19.37 3.36 36.73
C THR A 290 -18.44 3.93 35.65
N HIS A 291 -17.81 3.06 34.88
CA HIS A 291 -16.83 3.41 33.86
C HIS A 291 -17.06 2.57 32.61
N GLU A 292 -16.92 3.16 31.42
CA GLU A 292 -17.02 2.38 30.17
C GLU A 292 -15.65 1.86 29.73
N SER A 293 -15.64 0.66 29.16
CA SER A 293 -14.43 0.07 28.60
C SER A 293 -14.65 -0.42 27.16
N TRP A 294 -13.60 -0.35 26.35
CA TRP A 294 -13.54 -0.84 24.98
C TRP A 294 -12.46 -1.92 24.88
N ASN A 295 -12.88 -3.17 24.91
CA ASN A 295 -11.96 -4.30 25.06
C ASN A 295 -11.88 -5.12 23.78
N GLU A 296 -10.69 -5.35 23.24
CA GLU A 296 -10.50 -6.31 22.15
C GLU A 296 -10.85 -7.73 22.64
N VAL A 297 -11.74 -8.40 21.92
CA VAL A 297 -12.21 -9.76 22.22
C VAL A 297 -11.97 -10.68 21.01
N SER A 298 -12.03 -12.00 21.23
CA SER A 298 -11.75 -12.97 20.15
C SER A 298 -12.88 -13.10 19.13
N SER A 299 -14.10 -12.72 19.50
CA SER A 299 -15.31 -12.88 18.68
C SER A 299 -16.50 -12.16 19.32
N CYS A 300 -17.41 -11.68 18.46
CA CYS A 300 -18.84 -11.59 18.74
C CYS A 300 -19.51 -12.95 18.37
#